data_AF-A0A9E0UMK0-F1
#
_entry.id   AF-A0A9E0UMK0-F1
#
_cell.length_a   1.000
_cell.length_b   1.000
_cell.length_c   1.000
_cell.angle_alpha   90.00
_cell.angle_beta   90.00
_cell.angle_gamma   90.00
#
_symmetry.space_group_name_H-M   'P 1'
#
loop_
_entity.id
_entity.type
_entity.pdbx_description
1 polymer ?
#
loop_
_entity_poly.entity_id
_entity_poly.type
_entity_poly.pdbx_seq_one_letter_code
_entity_poly.pdbx_strand_id
1 'polypeptide(L)'
;MMKTLILSSLLLCCALPAVAQHDIYALNARGEVVADSAFIDPFVWINPTVEYEPLYSRTLFTPGLSGSYTVKLYRYKNSENDGGYFSIVEIDCGSKQVLRMIQTDGWDKFDPDYSPTSDYYKLVRLDDSTYALLFVGFNYASEPGLLTIVILRGGQATLVYNKGRHITSLAENPLKIHTISQFLEAVPESTHASLYEVIYQDGNLLKWRKGQ
;
A
#
# COMPACT_ATOMS: atom_id res chain seq x y z
N MET A 1 44.41 -36.15 -45.75
CA MET A 1 43.24 -36.70 -45.01
C MET A 1 43.32 -36.18 -43.58
N MET A 2 42.53 -35.18 -43.21
CA MET A 2 42.36 -34.76 -41.81
C MET A 2 40.91 -34.27 -41.66
N LYS A 3 40.17 -34.93 -40.76
CA LYS A 3 38.74 -34.72 -40.52
C LYS A 3 38.56 -33.43 -39.71
N THR A 4 37.76 -32.50 -40.21
CA THR A 4 37.33 -31.31 -39.47
C THR A 4 36.26 -31.72 -38.46
N LEU A 5 36.55 -31.59 -37.17
CA LEU A 5 35.55 -31.71 -36.09
C LEU A 5 34.94 -30.33 -35.85
N ILE A 6 33.63 -30.22 -36.06
CA ILE A 6 32.83 -29.05 -35.69
C ILE A 6 32.37 -29.28 -34.25
N LEU A 7 32.90 -28.50 -33.30
CA LEU A 7 32.36 -28.42 -31.95
C LEU A 7 31.18 -27.43 -31.96
N SER A 8 29.97 -27.95 -31.85
CA SER A 8 28.76 -27.16 -31.58
C SER A 8 28.64 -26.92 -30.07
N SER A 9 28.97 -25.70 -29.64
CA SER A 9 28.81 -25.23 -28.25
C SER A 9 27.34 -25.02 -27.92
N LEU A 10 26.78 -25.89 -27.07
CA LEU A 10 25.43 -25.75 -26.53
C LEU A 10 25.46 -24.70 -25.41
N LEU A 11 24.95 -23.49 -25.68
CA LEU A 11 24.72 -22.46 -24.66
C LEU A 11 23.58 -22.90 -23.75
N LEU A 12 23.93 -23.47 -22.60
CA LEU A 12 22.99 -23.74 -21.51
C LEU A 12 22.67 -22.40 -20.85
N CYS A 13 21.63 -21.70 -21.32
CA CYS A 13 21.08 -20.56 -20.61
C CYS A 13 20.50 -21.07 -19.27
N CYS A 14 21.22 -20.83 -18.18
CA CYS A 14 20.68 -20.94 -16.83
C CYS A 14 19.56 -19.89 -16.68
N ALA A 15 18.32 -20.28 -16.97
CA ALA A 15 17.15 -19.48 -16.60
C ALA A 15 17.05 -19.50 -15.07
N LEU A 16 17.54 -18.44 -14.43
CA LEU A 16 17.19 -18.16 -13.04
C LEU A 16 15.66 -18.04 -12.96
N PRO A 17 15.00 -18.63 -11.95
CA PRO A 17 13.56 -18.46 -11.79
C PRO A 17 13.27 -16.97 -11.64
N ALA A 18 12.62 -16.39 -12.64
CA ALA A 18 12.13 -15.02 -12.55
C ALA A 18 11.11 -14.98 -11.41
N VAL A 19 11.37 -14.20 -10.37
CA VAL A 19 10.37 -13.94 -9.33
C VAL A 19 9.19 -13.25 -10.02
N ALA A 20 8.00 -13.86 -9.98
CA ALA A 20 6.82 -13.31 -10.62
C ALA A 20 6.49 -11.93 -10.02
N GLN A 21 6.39 -10.94 -10.90
CA GLN A 21 6.05 -9.55 -10.56
C GLN A 21 4.64 -9.28 -11.07
N HIS A 22 3.84 -8.58 -10.27
CA HIS A 22 2.44 -8.29 -10.56
C HIS A 22 2.18 -6.80 -10.43
N ASP A 23 1.48 -6.22 -11.38
CA ASP A 23 1.06 -4.82 -11.30
C ASP A 23 -0.10 -4.72 -10.28
N ILE A 24 0.03 -3.82 -9.32
CA ILE A 24 -1.02 -3.61 -8.30
C ILE A 24 -2.20 -2.83 -8.91
N TYR A 25 -1.92 -2.03 -9.93
CA TYR A 25 -2.92 -1.35 -10.75
C TYR A 25 -2.36 -1.09 -12.14
N ALA A 26 -3.26 -0.82 -13.07
CA ALA A 26 -2.95 -0.35 -14.41
C ALA A 26 -3.56 1.04 -14.66
N LEU A 27 -3.13 1.70 -15.73
CA LEU A 27 -3.80 2.88 -16.27
C LEU A 27 -4.65 2.48 -17.47
N ASN A 28 -5.93 2.87 -17.49
CA ASN A 28 -6.77 2.64 -18.66
C ASN A 28 -6.44 3.64 -19.80
N ALA A 29 -7.12 3.52 -20.94
CA ALA A 29 -6.91 4.39 -22.09
C ALA A 29 -7.15 5.89 -21.83
N ARG A 30 -7.82 6.25 -20.73
CA ARG A 30 -8.06 7.63 -20.28
C ARG A 30 -7.03 8.10 -19.24
N GLY A 31 -6.08 7.25 -18.87
CA GLY A 31 -5.08 7.52 -17.84
C GLY A 31 -5.63 7.42 -16.41
N GLU A 32 -6.81 6.82 -16.22
CA GLU A 32 -7.43 6.57 -14.92
C GLU A 32 -6.86 5.29 -14.30
N VAL A 33 -6.75 5.27 -12.97
CA VAL A 33 -6.22 4.14 -12.20
C VAL A 33 -7.26 3.03 -12.13
N VAL A 34 -6.89 1.83 -12.58
CA VAL A 34 -7.70 0.60 -12.47
C VAL A 34 -6.96 -0.37 -11.56
N ALA A 35 -7.46 -0.52 -10.33
CA ALA A 35 -6.87 -1.42 -9.34
C ALA A 35 -7.09 -2.89 -9.71
N ASP A 36 -6.11 -3.73 -9.38
CA ASP A 36 -6.31 -5.18 -9.36
C ASP A 36 -6.88 -5.60 -7.99
N SER A 37 -8.08 -6.19 -8.02
CA SER A 37 -8.79 -6.59 -6.81
C SER A 37 -8.09 -7.70 -6.02
N ALA A 38 -7.14 -8.43 -6.60
CA ALA A 38 -6.33 -9.40 -5.88
C ALA A 38 -5.53 -8.75 -4.74
N PHE A 39 -5.25 -7.44 -4.84
CA PHE A 39 -4.51 -6.68 -3.85
C PHE A 39 -5.37 -5.97 -2.79
N ILE A 40 -6.70 -6.12 -2.87
CA ILE A 40 -7.64 -5.40 -2.01
C ILE A 40 -8.50 -6.40 -1.23
N ASP A 41 -8.10 -6.65 0.01
CA ASP A 41 -8.95 -7.34 0.97
C ASP A 41 -10.09 -6.39 1.41
N PRO A 42 -11.30 -6.92 1.67
CA PRO A 42 -12.43 -6.09 2.08
C PRO A 42 -12.16 -5.43 3.44
N PHE A 43 -12.70 -4.23 3.64
CA PHE A 43 -12.76 -3.63 4.97
C PHE A 43 -13.80 -4.32 5.84
N VAL A 44 -13.53 -4.37 7.13
CA VAL A 44 -14.45 -4.84 8.16
C VAL A 44 -15.26 -3.63 8.62
N TRP A 45 -16.59 -3.69 8.43
CA TRP A 45 -17.50 -2.63 8.86
C TRP A 45 -18.62 -3.22 9.72
N ILE A 46 -18.39 -3.27 11.04
CA ILE A 46 -19.24 -4.01 11.97
C ILE A 46 -20.44 -3.18 12.44
N ASN A 47 -20.40 -1.84 12.37
CA ASN A 47 -21.54 -1.04 12.82
C ASN A 47 -21.68 0.34 12.13
N PRO A 48 -22.68 0.51 11.24
CA PRO A 48 -22.91 1.78 10.54
C PRO A 48 -23.57 2.87 11.39
N THR A 49 -24.07 2.55 12.59
CA THR A 49 -24.87 3.48 13.41
C THR A 49 -24.05 4.20 14.49
N VAL A 50 -22.77 3.85 14.65
CA VAL A 50 -21.90 4.49 15.64
C VAL A 50 -21.58 5.90 15.17
N GLU A 51 -21.86 6.88 16.04
CA GLU A 51 -21.50 8.28 15.78
C GLU A 51 -19.98 8.43 15.69
N TYR A 52 -19.53 9.33 14.82
CA TYR A 52 -18.12 9.66 14.65
C TYR A 52 -17.90 11.17 14.74
N GLU A 53 -16.66 11.56 15.01
CA GLU A 53 -16.24 12.95 15.14
C GLU A 53 -14.98 13.23 14.31
N PRO A 54 -14.81 14.46 13.81
CA PRO A 54 -13.63 14.83 13.03
C PRO A 54 -12.38 14.81 13.91
N LEU A 55 -11.32 14.17 13.41
CA LEU A 55 -10.02 14.09 14.07
C LEU A 55 -8.98 14.97 13.39
N TYR A 56 -8.94 14.93 12.06
CA TYR A 56 -7.91 15.59 11.26
C TYR A 56 -8.47 16.04 9.92
N SER A 57 -7.96 17.15 9.41
CA SER A 57 -8.24 17.62 8.05
C SER A 57 -7.05 18.38 7.50
N ARG A 58 -6.53 17.96 6.35
CA ARG A 58 -5.43 18.67 5.68
C ARG A 58 -5.51 18.58 4.17
N THR A 59 -5.34 19.73 3.54
CA THR A 59 -5.09 19.83 2.10
C THR A 59 -3.63 19.48 1.80
N LEU A 60 -3.44 18.54 0.87
CA LEU A 60 -2.15 18.00 0.48
C LEU A 60 -1.42 18.94 -0.48
N PHE A 61 -0.11 19.07 -0.30
CA PHE A 61 0.76 19.68 -1.29
C PHE A 61 1.13 18.64 -2.35
N THR A 62 0.46 18.70 -3.50
CA THR A 62 0.61 17.73 -4.61
C THR A 62 0.90 18.45 -5.93
N PRO A 63 2.09 19.07 -6.07
CA PRO A 63 2.44 19.79 -7.30
C PRO A 63 2.35 18.88 -8.52
N GLY A 64 1.76 19.39 -9.60
CA GLY A 64 1.52 18.68 -10.86
C GLY A 64 0.19 17.92 -10.93
N LEU A 65 -0.50 17.70 -9.81
CA LEU A 65 -1.87 17.19 -9.85
C LEU A 65 -2.88 18.26 -10.23
N SER A 66 -3.88 17.86 -11.02
CA SER A 66 -5.08 18.65 -11.28
C SER A 66 -6.01 18.60 -10.07
N GLY A 67 -6.15 19.72 -9.37
CA GLY A 67 -7.04 19.84 -8.22
C GLY A 67 -6.31 19.79 -6.88
N SER A 68 -7.06 20.15 -5.84
CA SER A 68 -6.56 20.22 -4.47
C SER A 68 -7.16 19.05 -3.68
N TYR A 69 -6.31 18.11 -3.28
CA TYR A 69 -6.73 16.96 -2.50
C TYR A 69 -6.75 17.29 -1.00
N THR A 70 -7.84 16.97 -0.32
CA THR A 70 -7.96 17.14 1.14
C THR A 70 -8.25 15.79 1.77
N VAL A 71 -7.41 15.38 2.72
CA VAL A 71 -7.61 14.17 3.53
C VAL A 71 -8.31 14.59 4.82
N LYS A 72 -9.41 13.89 5.15
CA LYS A 72 -10.17 14.06 6.39
C LYS A 72 -10.24 12.72 7.10
N LEU A 73 -9.94 12.74 8.39
CA LEU A 73 -9.94 11.55 9.24
C LEU A 73 -10.97 11.73 10.34
N TYR A 74 -11.69 10.66 10.65
CA TYR A 74 -12.67 10.63 11.72
C TYR A 74 -12.47 9.39 12.58
N ARG A 75 -12.81 9.53 13.85
CA ARG A 75 -12.84 8.43 14.82
C ARG A 75 -14.27 8.25 15.34
N TYR A 76 -14.61 7.04 15.76
CA TYR A 76 -15.86 6.81 16.45
C TYR A 76 -15.86 7.52 17.80
N LYS A 77 -17.02 8.02 18.24
CA LYS A 77 -17.14 8.63 19.56
C LYS A 77 -16.97 7.58 20.65
N ASN A 78 -16.22 7.91 21.70
CA ASN A 78 -15.91 7.04 22.84
C ASN A 78 -15.04 5.82 22.49
N SER A 79 -14.32 5.84 21.36
CA SER A 79 -13.45 4.74 20.91
C SER A 79 -11.97 4.98 21.23
N GLU A 80 -11.64 5.87 22.17
CA GLU A 80 -10.26 6.26 22.47
C GLU A 80 -9.35 5.09 22.89
N ASN A 81 -9.94 3.97 23.31
CA ASN A 81 -9.22 2.79 23.79
C ASN A 81 -9.43 1.54 22.91
N ASP A 82 -10.13 1.65 21.77
CA ASP A 82 -10.60 0.48 21.00
C ASP A 82 -9.60 -0.02 19.95
N GLY A 83 -8.38 0.51 19.95
CA GLY A 83 -7.36 0.21 18.94
C GLY A 83 -7.56 1.05 17.66
N GLY A 84 -6.45 1.40 17.00
CA GLY A 84 -6.44 2.38 15.92
C GLY A 84 -6.74 3.81 16.41
N TYR A 85 -6.24 4.80 15.68
CA TYR A 85 -6.47 6.22 15.99
C TYR A 85 -7.67 6.81 15.24
N PHE A 86 -8.01 6.26 14.07
CA PHE A 86 -9.12 6.71 13.24
C PHE A 86 -9.72 5.55 12.44
N SER A 87 -11.01 5.61 12.16
CA SER A 87 -11.75 4.51 11.52
C SER A 87 -12.35 4.90 10.17
N ILE A 88 -12.32 6.18 9.82
CA ILE A 88 -12.89 6.70 8.59
C ILE A 88 -11.88 7.62 7.93
N VAL A 89 -11.62 7.36 6.64
CA VAL A 89 -10.82 8.21 5.77
C VAL A 89 -11.70 8.72 4.65
N GLU A 90 -11.78 10.03 4.50
CA GLU A 90 -12.39 10.69 3.35
C GLU A 90 -11.32 11.47 2.59
N ILE A 91 -11.37 11.40 1.27
CA ILE A 91 -10.52 12.18 0.38
C ILE A 91 -11.43 12.98 -0.55
N ASP A 92 -11.27 14.29 -0.51
CA ASP A 92 -11.93 15.21 -1.41
C ASP A 92 -10.94 15.70 -2.46
N CYS A 93 -11.42 15.93 -3.69
CA CYS A 93 -10.72 16.70 -4.71
C CYS A 93 -11.56 17.94 -5.04
N GLY A 94 -11.08 19.12 -4.63
CA GLY A 94 -11.90 20.33 -4.65
C GLY A 94 -13.10 20.19 -3.70
N SER A 95 -14.32 20.35 -4.21
CA SER A 95 -15.56 20.21 -3.43
C SER A 95 -16.19 18.82 -3.49
N LYS A 96 -15.60 17.88 -4.24
CA LYS A 96 -16.16 16.54 -4.45
C LYS A 96 -15.42 15.52 -3.58
N GLN A 97 -16.16 14.73 -2.81
CA GLN A 97 -15.63 13.51 -2.19
C GLN A 97 -15.34 12.48 -3.28
N VAL A 98 -14.09 12.05 -3.37
CA VAL A 98 -13.60 11.12 -4.41
C VAL A 98 -13.27 9.74 -3.85
N LEU A 99 -13.04 9.64 -2.54
CA LEU A 99 -12.90 8.35 -1.85
C LEU A 99 -13.44 8.44 -0.43
N ARG A 100 -14.05 7.36 0.04
CA ARG A 100 -14.42 7.16 1.42
C ARG A 100 -14.17 5.71 1.82
N MET A 101 -13.40 5.51 2.88
CA MET A 101 -13.08 4.20 3.45
C MET A 101 -13.50 4.18 4.91
N ILE A 102 -14.11 3.08 5.35
CA ILE A 102 -14.45 2.83 6.75
C ILE A 102 -13.84 1.49 7.13
N GLN A 103 -13.14 1.44 8.26
CA GLN A 103 -12.57 0.22 8.82
C GLN A 103 -12.77 0.20 10.33
N THR A 104 -13.42 -0.84 10.85
CA THR A 104 -13.74 -0.95 12.28
C THR A 104 -12.49 -1.00 13.15
N ASP A 105 -11.50 -1.82 12.78
CA ASP A 105 -10.23 -1.92 13.52
C ASP A 105 -9.32 -0.68 13.35
N GLY A 106 -9.76 0.25 12.51
CA GLY A 106 -9.12 1.52 12.24
C GLY A 106 -7.74 1.46 11.60
N TRP A 107 -7.19 2.64 11.44
CA TRP A 107 -5.81 2.92 11.09
C TRP A 107 -5.13 3.62 12.27
N ASP A 108 -3.83 3.42 12.39
CA ASP A 108 -2.97 4.04 13.39
C ASP A 108 -2.25 5.26 12.78
N LYS A 109 -1.52 6.00 13.62
CA LYS A 109 -0.50 6.92 13.15
C LYS A 109 0.53 6.17 12.30
N PHE A 110 1.08 6.88 11.31
CA PHE A 110 2.03 6.32 10.36
C PHE A 110 3.40 6.14 11.02
N ASP A 111 3.52 5.05 11.74
CA ASP A 111 4.69 4.67 12.51
C ASP A 111 5.05 3.19 12.24
N PRO A 112 5.74 2.89 11.15
CA PRO A 112 6.09 1.50 10.82
C PRO A 112 7.07 0.88 11.82
N ASP A 113 7.86 1.70 12.53
CA ASP A 113 8.96 1.24 13.40
C ASP A 113 8.69 1.47 14.90
N TYR A 114 7.45 1.80 15.28
CA TYR A 114 7.05 2.14 16.65
C TYR A 114 7.82 3.34 17.28
N SER A 115 8.32 4.25 16.43
CA SER A 115 8.93 5.52 16.79
C SER A 115 7.90 6.66 16.88
N PRO A 116 7.86 7.44 17.98
CA PRO A 116 6.85 8.48 18.16
C PRO A 116 6.70 9.42 16.95
N THR A 117 5.49 9.43 16.38
CA THR A 117 5.12 10.29 15.25
C THR A 117 3.79 11.02 15.50
N SER A 118 3.56 12.08 14.73
CA SER A 118 2.28 12.78 14.64
C SER A 118 1.60 12.60 13.29
N ASP A 119 2.26 11.92 12.34
CA ASP A 119 1.72 11.71 11.00
C ASP A 119 0.65 10.60 11.03
N TYR A 120 -0.45 10.80 10.30
CA TYR A 120 -1.51 9.80 10.16
C TYR A 120 -1.39 8.96 8.88
N TYR A 121 -0.59 9.44 7.93
CA TYR A 121 -0.36 8.82 6.64
C TYR A 121 0.97 9.32 6.08
N LYS A 122 1.49 8.60 5.08
CA LYS A 122 2.61 9.05 4.27
C LYS A 122 2.14 9.42 2.86
N LEU A 123 2.56 10.58 2.37
CA LEU A 123 2.35 10.98 0.97
C LEU A 123 3.66 10.81 0.21
N VAL A 124 3.65 10.03 -0.86
CA VAL A 124 4.83 9.76 -1.70
C VAL A 124 4.53 10.15 -3.14
N ARG A 125 5.44 10.88 -3.78
CA ARG A 125 5.34 11.24 -5.19
C ARG A 125 5.87 10.10 -6.05
N LEU A 126 5.05 9.56 -6.97
CA LEU A 126 5.50 8.53 -7.90
C LEU A 126 5.98 9.16 -9.21
N ASP A 127 5.25 10.12 -9.76
CA ASP A 127 5.67 10.90 -10.92
C ASP A 127 5.12 12.34 -10.85
N ASP A 128 5.16 13.08 -11.96
CA ASP A 128 4.64 14.44 -12.03
C ASP A 128 3.10 14.55 -11.88
N SER A 129 2.39 13.43 -12.00
CA SER A 129 0.94 13.36 -12.11
C SER A 129 0.30 12.29 -11.19
N THR A 130 1.09 11.69 -10.29
CA THR A 130 0.69 10.54 -9.48
C THR A 130 1.33 10.60 -8.11
N TYR A 131 0.51 10.46 -7.09
CA TYR A 131 0.96 10.35 -5.70
C TYR A 131 0.32 9.12 -5.05
N ALA A 132 1.05 8.48 -4.14
CA ALA A 132 0.54 7.43 -3.27
C ALA A 132 0.34 7.99 -1.85
N LEU A 133 -0.82 7.72 -1.26
CA LEU A 133 -1.09 7.85 0.16
C LEU A 133 -1.02 6.49 0.82
N LEU A 134 -0.19 6.35 1.84
CA LEU A 134 0.01 5.13 2.60
C LEU A 134 -0.58 5.31 3.99
N PHE A 135 -1.42 4.37 4.41
CA PHE A 135 -1.96 4.27 5.77
C PHE A 135 -1.55 2.93 6.36
N VAL A 136 -1.37 2.88 7.68
CA VAL A 136 -1.06 1.66 8.43
C VAL A 136 -2.14 1.39 9.47
N GLY A 137 -2.54 0.14 9.60
CA GLY A 137 -3.50 -0.35 10.56
C GLY A 137 -2.88 -0.54 11.93
N PHE A 138 -3.74 -0.61 12.95
CA PHE A 138 -3.32 -1.08 14.26
C PHE A 138 -2.94 -2.56 14.19
N ASN A 139 -1.79 -2.93 14.76
CA ASN A 139 -1.39 -4.32 14.88
C ASN A 139 -2.14 -4.94 16.07
N TYR A 140 -2.97 -5.94 15.81
CA TYR A 140 -3.72 -6.64 16.86
C TYR A 140 -3.04 -7.96 17.19
N ALA A 141 -2.56 -8.08 18.42
CA ALA A 141 -1.83 -9.27 18.90
C ALA A 141 -0.68 -9.66 17.95
N SER A 142 -0.73 -10.87 17.37
CA SER A 142 0.28 -11.41 16.47
C SER A 142 -0.06 -11.24 14.99
N GLU A 143 -1.05 -10.41 14.66
CA GLU A 143 -1.48 -10.16 13.29
C GLU A 143 -1.12 -8.74 12.84
N PRO A 144 -0.46 -8.59 11.67
CA PRO A 144 -0.23 -7.28 11.10
C PRO A 144 -1.52 -6.53 10.78
N GLY A 145 -1.54 -5.25 11.14
CA GLY A 145 -2.54 -4.29 10.69
C GLY A 145 -2.51 -4.10 9.17
N LEU A 146 -3.51 -3.41 8.65
CA LEU A 146 -3.65 -3.15 7.21
C LEU A 146 -2.57 -2.19 6.72
N LEU A 147 -1.81 -2.57 5.69
CA LEU A 147 -1.20 -1.61 4.79
C LEU A 147 -2.24 -1.23 3.74
N THR A 148 -2.62 0.05 3.69
CA THR A 148 -3.56 0.58 2.71
C THR A 148 -2.86 1.61 1.82
N ILE A 149 -2.96 1.44 0.50
CA ILE A 149 -2.37 2.36 -0.48
C ILE A 149 -3.47 2.92 -1.39
N VAL A 150 -3.54 4.25 -1.44
CA VAL A 150 -4.45 5.00 -2.31
C VAL A 150 -3.64 5.81 -3.32
N ILE A 151 -3.99 5.72 -4.60
CA ILE A 151 -3.36 6.52 -5.66
C ILE A 151 -4.19 7.76 -5.95
N LEU A 152 -3.55 8.92 -5.92
CA LEU A 152 -4.09 10.21 -6.33
C LEU A 152 -3.61 10.53 -7.75
N ARG A 153 -4.54 10.63 -8.70
CA ARG A 153 -4.25 10.94 -10.10
C ARG A 153 -5.49 11.50 -10.79
N GLY A 154 -5.32 12.52 -11.63
CA GLY A 154 -6.38 13.02 -12.52
C GLY A 154 -7.67 13.46 -11.82
N GLY A 155 -7.58 14.00 -10.61
CA GLY A 155 -8.74 14.39 -9.80
C GLY A 155 -9.50 13.22 -9.16
N GLN A 156 -8.96 12.00 -9.21
CA GLN A 156 -9.49 10.81 -8.56
C GLN A 156 -8.58 10.36 -7.41
N ALA A 157 -9.14 9.57 -6.49
CA ALA A 157 -8.42 8.84 -5.46
C ALA A 157 -8.88 7.38 -5.52
N THR A 158 -7.97 6.46 -5.81
CA THR A 158 -8.28 5.04 -6.05
C THR A 158 -7.57 4.18 -5.03
N LEU A 159 -8.31 3.38 -4.26
CA LEU A 159 -7.74 2.32 -3.43
C LEU A 159 -7.13 1.26 -4.35
N VAL A 160 -5.83 0.98 -4.20
CA VAL A 160 -5.12 -0.01 -5.04
C VAL A 160 -4.55 -1.16 -4.24
N TYR A 161 -4.36 -1.00 -2.93
CA TYR A 161 -3.82 -2.03 -2.06
C TYR A 161 -4.46 -1.94 -0.69
N ASN A 162 -4.91 -3.07 -0.14
CA ASN A 162 -5.38 -3.19 1.23
C ASN A 162 -5.16 -4.62 1.71
N LYS A 163 -4.12 -4.87 2.52
CA LYS A 163 -3.84 -6.20 3.09
C LYS A 163 -3.20 -6.09 4.46
N GLY A 164 -3.43 -7.08 5.33
CA GLY A 164 -2.72 -7.22 6.61
C GLY A 164 -1.22 -7.41 6.35
N ARG A 165 -0.43 -6.34 6.52
CA ARG A 165 1.00 -6.30 6.19
C ARG A 165 1.71 -5.33 7.11
N HIS A 166 2.74 -5.81 7.78
CA HIS A 166 3.62 -4.96 8.57
C HIS A 166 4.77 -4.49 7.69
N ILE A 167 5.05 -3.18 7.70
CA ILE A 167 6.18 -2.59 6.97
C ILE A 167 7.46 -2.85 7.77
N THR A 168 8.43 -3.50 7.16
CA THR A 168 9.76 -3.75 7.76
C THR A 168 10.84 -2.82 7.24
N SER A 169 10.59 -2.16 6.11
CA SER A 169 11.45 -1.11 5.56
C SER A 169 10.69 -0.29 4.53
N LEU A 170 10.93 1.02 4.51
CA LEU A 170 10.33 1.97 3.57
C LEU A 170 11.41 2.88 2.98
N ALA A 171 11.50 2.91 1.65
CA ALA A 171 12.21 3.92 0.88
C ALA A 171 11.22 4.68 0.00
N GLU A 172 11.39 6.00 -0.18
CA GLU A 172 10.37 6.83 -0.82
C GLU A 172 10.71 7.27 -2.25
N ASN A 173 11.98 7.19 -2.64
CA ASN A 173 12.45 7.71 -3.93
C ASN A 173 13.56 6.83 -4.53
N PRO A 174 13.22 5.85 -5.39
CA PRO A 174 11.86 5.41 -5.74
C PRO A 174 11.16 4.72 -4.55
N LEU A 175 9.82 4.72 -4.55
CA LEU A 175 9.06 4.04 -3.51
C LEU A 175 9.37 2.54 -3.50
N LYS A 176 9.74 2.01 -2.32
CA LYS A 176 9.96 0.60 -2.08
C LYS A 176 9.58 0.27 -0.65
N ILE A 177 8.66 -0.68 -0.48
CA ILE A 177 8.10 -1.11 0.78
C ILE A 177 8.40 -2.60 0.93
N HIS A 178 9.20 -2.95 1.92
CA HIS A 178 9.35 -4.33 2.36
C HIS A 178 8.30 -4.61 3.43
N THR A 179 7.63 -5.74 3.31
CA THR A 179 6.58 -6.13 4.25
C THR A 179 6.67 -7.60 4.63
N ILE A 180 6.02 -7.93 5.75
CA ILE A 180 5.74 -9.31 6.16
C ILE A 180 4.24 -9.50 6.34
N SER A 181 3.73 -10.68 5.97
CA SER A 181 2.32 -11.04 6.14
C SER A 181 1.95 -11.50 7.54
N GLN A 182 2.94 -11.91 8.35
CA GLN A 182 2.79 -12.35 9.74
C GLN A 182 4.07 -11.99 10.51
N PHE A 183 3.97 -11.77 11.82
CA PHE A 183 5.16 -11.61 12.66
C PHE A 183 5.91 -12.94 12.77
N LEU A 184 7.25 -12.88 12.74
CA LEU A 184 8.10 -14.07 12.67
C LEU A 184 7.93 -14.94 13.93
N GLU A 185 7.70 -14.31 15.08
CA GLU A 185 7.46 -14.97 16.36
C GLU A 185 6.19 -15.81 16.38
N ALA A 186 5.27 -15.56 15.44
CA ALA A 186 3.98 -16.25 15.34
C ALA A 186 4.03 -17.50 14.46
N VAL A 187 5.16 -17.77 13.77
CA VAL A 187 5.27 -18.86 12.79
C VAL A 187 6.57 -19.67 12.95
N PRO A 188 6.64 -20.90 12.40
CA PRO A 188 7.89 -21.64 12.36
C PRO A 188 8.95 -20.97 11.48
N GLU A 189 10.23 -21.04 11.88
CA GLU A 189 11.35 -20.49 11.10
C GLU A 189 11.40 -20.95 9.64
N SER A 190 10.96 -22.18 9.39
CA SER A 190 10.90 -22.77 8.05
C SER A 190 9.98 -22.02 7.08
N THR A 191 9.06 -21.17 7.56
CA THR A 191 8.12 -20.42 6.71
C THR A 191 8.52 -18.96 6.52
N HIS A 192 9.53 -18.44 7.22
CA HIS A 192 9.89 -17.02 7.25
C HIS A 192 10.07 -16.42 5.86
N ALA A 193 10.81 -17.10 4.97
CA ALA A 193 11.07 -16.61 3.61
C ALA A 193 9.78 -16.36 2.80
N SER A 194 8.71 -17.14 3.05
CA SER A 194 7.44 -17.02 2.31
C SER A 194 6.57 -15.83 2.77
N LEU A 195 6.87 -15.26 3.93
CA LEU A 195 6.13 -14.15 4.52
C LEU A 195 6.52 -12.81 3.91
N TYR A 196 7.73 -12.70 3.41
CA TYR A 196 8.25 -11.45 2.88
C TYR A 196 7.61 -11.12 1.54
N GLU A 197 7.28 -9.85 1.38
CA GLU A 197 6.74 -9.28 0.16
C GLU A 197 7.38 -7.92 -0.09
N VAL A 198 7.44 -7.52 -1.35
CA VAL A 198 8.00 -6.23 -1.75
C VAL A 198 7.02 -5.55 -2.68
N ILE A 199 6.58 -4.35 -2.28
CA ILE A 199 5.89 -3.40 -3.14
C ILE A 199 6.92 -2.37 -3.60
N TYR A 200 7.01 -2.10 -4.89
CA TYR A 200 7.98 -1.16 -5.42
C TYR A 200 7.45 -0.40 -6.61
N GLN A 201 7.98 0.81 -6.78
CA GLN A 201 7.68 1.67 -7.88
C GLN A 201 8.42 1.23 -9.14
N ASP A 202 7.69 1.18 -10.25
CA ASP A 202 8.21 1.04 -11.60
C ASP A 202 7.59 2.13 -12.47
N GLY A 203 8.36 3.17 -12.76
CA GLY A 203 7.85 4.40 -13.35
C GLY A 203 6.78 5.04 -12.47
N ASN A 204 5.55 5.12 -12.98
CA ASN A 204 4.40 5.67 -12.27
C ASN A 204 3.40 4.60 -11.79
N LEU A 205 3.81 3.33 -11.81
CA LEU A 205 3.04 2.19 -11.32
C LEU A 205 3.66 1.64 -10.04
N LEU A 206 2.87 0.89 -9.29
CA LEU A 206 3.35 0.05 -8.20
C LEU A 206 3.22 -1.42 -8.58
N LYS A 207 4.29 -2.17 -8.31
CA LYS A 207 4.37 -3.61 -8.54
C LYS A 207 4.58 -4.34 -7.23
N TRP A 208 4.13 -5.57 -7.18
CA TRP A 208 4.29 -6.49 -6.07
C TRP A 208 5.07 -7.72 -6.50
N ARG A 209 5.89 -8.26 -5.59
CA ARG A 209 6.50 -9.58 -5.72
C ARG A 209 6.72 -10.20 -4.34
N LYS A 210 6.90 -11.53 -4.31
CA LYS A 210 7.42 -12.19 -3.11
C LYS A 210 8.86 -11.70 -2.81
N GLY A 211 9.13 -11.48 -1.54
CA GLY A 211 10.46 -11.21 -1.00
C GLY A 211 11.31 -12.48 -1.06
N GLN A 212 12.62 -12.29 -1.13
CA GLN A 212 13.62 -13.36 -1.02
C GLN A 212 14.31 -13.25 0.32
#